data_AF-A0A5K1BU52-F1
#
_entry.id   AF-A0A5K1BU52-F1
#
_cell.length_a   1.000
_cell.length_b   1.000
_cell.length_c   1.000
_cell.angle_alpha   90.00
_cell.angle_beta   90.00
_cell.angle_gamma   90.00
#
_symmetry.space_group_name_H-M   'P 1'
#
loop_
_entity.id
_entity.type
_entity.pdbx_description
1 polymer ?
#
loop_
_entity_poly.entity_id
_entity_poly.type
_entity_poly.pdbx_seq_one_letter_code
_entity_poly.pdbx_strand_id
1 'polypeptide(L)'
;ETGYTYIMPKNILKKFICIADLRTQIAGYLYGVSPPDNPQVKEIRCIAMPPQWGTHQQVHLPSALPEHDFLNDLEPLGWMHTQPNELPQLSPQ
;
A
#
# COMPACT_ATOMS: atom_id res chain seq x y z
N GLU A 1 -9.43 12.13 19.70
CA GLU A 1 -8.68 11.62 18.53
C GLU A 1 -9.42 10.43 17.95
N THR A 2 -10.27 10.65 16.95
CA THR A 2 -10.94 9.55 16.25
C THR A 2 -10.03 9.08 15.13
N GLY A 3 -9.40 7.91 15.30
CA GLY A 3 -8.55 7.30 14.27
C GLY A 3 -9.35 6.80 13.08
N TYR A 4 -8.70 6.66 11.93
CA TYR A 4 -9.29 6.04 10.75
C TYR A 4 -9.20 4.51 10.82
N THR A 5 -10.24 3.82 10.35
CA THR A 5 -10.22 2.36 10.16
C THR A 5 -9.99 2.05 8.69
N TYR A 6 -8.91 1.33 8.38
CA TYR A 6 -8.59 0.94 7.00
C TYR A 6 -9.08 -0.47 6.69
N ILE A 7 -9.78 -0.64 5.57
CA ILE A 7 -10.31 -1.93 5.13
C ILE A 7 -9.56 -2.38 3.87
N MET A 8 -8.89 -3.53 3.95
CA MET A 8 -8.09 -4.12 2.87
C MET A 8 -8.86 -5.27 2.17
N PRO A 9 -9.10 -5.21 0.85
CA PRO A 9 -9.68 -6.31 0.09
C PRO A 9 -8.76 -7.54 0.03
N LYS A 10 -9.30 -8.71 0.40
CA LYS A 10 -8.53 -9.96 0.46
C LYS A 10 -7.97 -10.42 -0.88
N ASN A 11 -8.66 -10.13 -1.99
CA ASN A 11 -8.21 -10.51 -3.33
C ASN A 11 -6.92 -9.77 -3.73
N ILE A 12 -6.85 -8.46 -3.47
CA ILE A 12 -5.68 -7.65 -3.82
C ILE A 12 -4.52 -7.99 -2.88
N LEU A 13 -4.78 -8.16 -1.57
CA LEU A 13 -3.76 -8.61 -0.62
C LEU A 13 -3.15 -9.97 -1.01
N LYS A 14 -3.98 -10.96 -1.35
CA LYS A 14 -3.50 -12.27 -1.83
C LYS A 14 -2.64 -12.11 -3.08
N LYS A 15 -3.09 -11.31 -4.05
CA LYS A 15 -2.33 -11.07 -5.29
C LYS A 15 -0.98 -10.41 -5.00
N PHE A 16 -0.95 -9.42 -4.11
CA PHE A 16 0.27 -8.72 -3.68
C PHE A 16 1.28 -9.69 -3.05
N ILE A 17 0.83 -10.58 -2.15
CA ILE A 17 1.69 -11.62 -1.56
C ILE A 17 2.19 -12.59 -2.64
N CYS A 18 1.33 -13.01 -3.57
CA CYS A 18 1.71 -13.95 -4.62
C CYS A 18 2.75 -13.42 -5.63
N ILE A 19 2.85 -12.10 -5.81
CA ILE A 19 3.85 -11.49 -6.71
C ILE A 19 5.13 -11.05 -5.99
N ALA A 20 5.17 -11.23 -4.65
CA ALA A 20 6.32 -10.83 -3.85
C ALA A 20 7.44 -11.87 -3.86
N ASP A 21 8.61 -11.46 -3.36
CA ASP A 21 9.75 -12.33 -3.05
C ASP A 21 9.93 -12.46 -1.53
N LEU A 22 10.52 -13.57 -1.09
CA LEU A 22 10.73 -13.85 0.34
C LEU A 22 11.89 -13.06 0.96
N ARG A 23 12.85 -12.59 0.15
CA ARG A 23 14.05 -11.88 0.63
C ARG A 23 14.06 -10.42 0.23
N THR A 24 13.49 -10.10 -0.93
CA THR A 24 13.50 -8.77 -1.51
C THR A 24 12.16 -8.10 -1.27
N GLN A 25 12.17 -6.92 -0.64
CA GLN A 25 10.95 -6.17 -0.40
C GLN A 25 10.36 -5.62 -1.70
N ILE A 26 9.03 -5.66 -1.79
CA ILE A 26 8.26 -4.92 -2.81
C ILE A 26 7.26 -4.02 -2.10
N ALA A 27 6.83 -2.95 -2.76
CA ALA A 27 5.88 -1.98 -2.28
C ALA A 27 4.81 -1.61 -3.31
N GLY A 28 3.67 -1.13 -2.82
CA GLY A 28 2.61 -0.57 -3.65
C GLY A 28 1.93 0.60 -2.96
N TYR A 29 1.56 1.61 -3.74
CA TYR A 29 0.81 2.77 -3.25
C TYR A 29 -0.66 2.42 -3.10
N LEU A 30 -1.25 2.81 -1.97
CA LEU A 30 -2.64 2.51 -1.63
C LEU A 30 -3.53 3.68 -2.04
N TYR A 31 -4.62 3.36 -2.75
CA TYR A 31 -5.65 4.32 -3.11
C TYR A 31 -7.01 3.77 -2.72
N GLY A 32 -7.88 4.66 -2.23
CA GLY A 32 -9.19 4.26 -1.74
C GLY A 32 -10.16 5.42 -1.63
N VAL A 33 -11.26 5.19 -0.93
CA VAL A 33 -12.30 6.18 -0.66
C VAL A 33 -12.92 5.94 0.70
N SER A 34 -13.49 6.99 1.30
CA SER A 34 -14.40 6.84 2.43
C SER A 34 -15.80 6.48 1.95
N PRO A 35 -16.48 5.50 2.57
CA PRO A 35 -17.90 5.27 2.34
C PRO A 35 -18.72 6.52 2.67
N PRO A 36 -19.81 6.80 1.92
CA PRO A 36 -20.65 7.98 2.15
C PRO A 36 -21.29 7.96 3.55
N ASP A 37 -21.52 6.76 4.10
CA ASP A 37 -22.17 6.57 5.40
C ASP A 37 -21.20 6.72 6.59
N ASN A 38 -19.89 6.60 6.37
CA ASN A 38 -18.91 6.64 7.46
C ASN A 38 -17.54 7.22 7.03
N PRO A 39 -17.28 8.52 7.28
CA PRO A 39 -16.03 9.17 6.90
C PRO A 39 -14.81 8.71 7.73
N GLN A 40 -15.01 7.98 8.83
CA GLN A 40 -13.91 7.43 9.64
C GLN A 40 -13.37 6.12 9.08
N VAL A 41 -14.01 5.54 8.07
CA VAL A 41 -13.56 4.33 7.38
C VAL A 41 -12.89 4.70 6.06
N LYS A 42 -11.80 4.01 5.76
CA LYS A 42 -11.03 4.14 4.51
C LYS A 42 -10.99 2.78 3.82
N GLU A 43 -11.74 2.63 2.74
CA GLU A 43 -11.75 1.40 1.95
C GLU A 43 -10.69 1.47 0.86
N ILE A 44 -9.70 0.57 0.93
CA ILE A 44 -8.68 0.46 -0.11
C ILE A 44 -9.31 -0.18 -1.34
N ARG A 45 -9.20 0.49 -2.49
CA ARG A 45 -9.78 0.05 -3.77
C ARG A 45 -8.71 -0.40 -4.76
N CYS A 46 -7.52 0.18 -4.69
CA CYS A 46 -6.46 -0.05 -5.65
C CYS A 46 -5.08 -0.08 -4.96
N ILE A 47 -4.18 -0.89 -5.51
CA ILE A 47 -2.74 -0.84 -5.21
C ILE A 47 -2.03 -0.54 -6.52
N ALA A 48 -1.36 0.61 -6.60
CA ALA A 48 -0.54 0.96 -7.75
C ALA A 48 0.89 0.44 -7.55
N MET A 49 1.39 -0.30 -8.54
CA MET A 49 2.73 -0.90 -8.55
C MET A 49 3.64 -0.11 -9.50
N PRO A 50 4.39 0.91 -9.02
CA PRO A 50 5.35 1.62 -9.85
C PRO A 50 6.58 0.74 -10.15
N PRO A 51 7.41 1.12 -11.15
CA PRO A 51 8.73 0.53 -11.33
C PRO A 51 9.57 0.68 -10.05
N GLN A 52 10.10 -0.41 -9.54
CA GLN A 52 10.76 -0.43 -8.23
C GLN A 52 11.82 -1.52 -8.14
N TRP A 53 12.73 -1.37 -7.19
CA TRP A 53 13.65 -2.44 -6.78
C TRP A 53 13.79 -2.42 -5.26
N GLY A 54 14.11 -3.56 -4.67
CA GLY A 54 14.19 -3.70 -3.23
C GLY A 54 15.49 -4.33 -2.76
N THR A 55 15.71 -4.21 -1.46
CA THR A 55 16.66 -5.01 -0.69
C THR A 55 15.89 -5.80 0.37
N HIS A 56 16.59 -6.43 1.30
CA HIS A 56 15.95 -7.07 2.44
C HIS A 56 15.47 -6.08 3.52
N GLN A 57 15.95 -4.83 3.49
CA GLN A 57 15.62 -3.80 4.50
C GLN A 57 14.73 -2.68 3.98
N GLN A 58 14.84 -2.32 2.70
CA GLN A 58 14.14 -1.18 2.12
C GLN A 58 13.73 -1.42 0.67
N VAL A 59 12.80 -0.60 0.19
CA VAL A 59 12.37 -0.51 -1.21
C VAL A 59 12.74 0.85 -1.80
N HIS A 60 13.11 0.87 -3.07
CA HIS A 60 13.40 2.09 -3.81
C HIS A 60 12.30 2.32 -4.83
N LEU A 61 11.60 3.44 -4.65
CA LEU A 61 10.49 3.89 -5.49
C LEU A 61 10.90 5.14 -6.28
N PRO A 62 10.29 5.40 -7.45
CA PRO A 62 10.47 6.64 -8.18
C PRO A 62 9.96 7.83 -7.35
N SER A 63 10.52 9.02 -7.56
CA SER A 63 10.05 10.25 -6.90
C SER A 63 8.68 10.70 -7.39
N ALA A 64 8.33 10.34 -8.62
CA ALA A 64 7.03 10.65 -9.21
C ALA A 64 5.97 9.65 -8.72
N LEU A 65 4.84 10.16 -8.25
CA LEU A 65 3.71 9.34 -7.88
C LEU A 65 3.00 8.79 -9.13
N PRO A 66 2.29 7.66 -9.03
CA PRO A 66 1.48 7.15 -10.12
C PRO A 66 0.39 8.14 -10.54
N GLU A 67 0.33 8.43 -11.84
CA GLU A 67 -0.72 9.23 -12.47
C GLU A 67 -1.51 8.35 -13.44
N HIS A 68 -2.82 8.31 -13.27
CA HIS A 68 -3.72 7.56 -14.15
C HIS A 68 -5.17 8.03 -13.95
N ASP A 69 -5.98 8.06 -15.01
CA ASP A 69 -7.35 8.59 -14.96
C ASP A 69 -8.22 7.90 -13.89
N PHE A 70 -8.06 6.59 -13.71
CA PHE A 70 -8.77 5.82 -12.67
C PHE A 70 -8.37 6.14 -11.22
N LEU A 71 -7.31 6.92 -11.00
CA LEU A 71 -6.89 7.35 -9.66
C LEU A 71 -7.51 8.70 -9.29
N ASN A 72 -8.09 9.45 -10.23
CA ASN A 72 -8.59 10.81 -10.00
C ASN A 72 -9.73 10.87 -8.96
N ASP A 73 -10.55 9.82 -8.89
CA ASP A 73 -11.67 9.72 -7.95
C ASP A 73 -11.27 9.08 -6.61
N LEU A 74 -9.98 8.73 -6.44
CA LEU A 74 -9.47 8.04 -5.25
C LEU A 74 -8.54 8.95 -4.46
N GLU A 75 -8.58 8.82 -3.14
CA GLU A 75 -7.62 9.49 -2.25
C GLU A 75 -6.39 8.60 -2.00
N PRO A 76 -5.18 9.20 -1.92
CA PRO A 76 -3.98 8.47 -1.54
C PRO A 76 -4.03 8.09 -0.06
N LEU A 77 -3.92 6.80 0.24
CA LEU A 77 -3.98 6.23 1.59
C LEU A 77 -2.61 5.76 2.11
N GLY A 78 -1.52 6.19 1.46
CA GLY A 78 -0.15 5.80 1.79
C GLY A 78 0.36 4.65 0.92
N TRP A 79 1.09 3.72 1.54
CA TRP A 79 1.74 2.62 0.84
C TRP A 79 1.81 1.39 1.73
N MET A 80 2.00 0.21 1.13
CA MET A 80 2.31 -1.03 1.83
C MET A 80 3.54 -1.68 1.22
N HIS A 81 4.28 -2.45 2.01
CA HIS A 81 5.41 -3.24 1.53
C HIS A 81 5.48 -4.61 2.21
N THR A 82 6.20 -5.54 1.58
CA THR A 82 6.56 -6.81 2.21
C THR A 82 7.76 -6.64 3.12
N GLN A 83 7.86 -7.49 4.14
CA GLN A 83 8.99 -7.50 5.06
C GLN A 83 9.44 -8.94 5.30
N PRO A 84 10.74 -9.27 5.16
CA PRO A 84 11.21 -10.66 5.30
C PRO A 84 11.03 -11.22 6.70
N ASN A 85 11.18 -10.37 7.72
CA ASN A 85 11.05 -10.74 9.13
C ASN A 85 10.05 -9.80 9.80
N GLU A 86 9.23 -10.33 10.70
CA GLU A 86 8.36 -9.52 11.55
C GLU A 86 9.20 -8.72 12.55
N LEU A 87 8.94 -7.41 12.65
CA LEU A 87 9.58 -6.53 13.62
C LEU A 87 8.53 -6.00 14.61
N PRO A 88 8.89 -5.85 15.90
CA PRO A 88 7.95 -5.33 16.91
C PRO A 88 7.66 -3.84 16.75
N GLN A 89 8.44 -3.14 15.93
CA GLN A 89 8.35 -1.70 15.69
C GLN A 89 8.60 -1.41 14.21
N LEU A 90 8.19 -0.20 13.79
CA LEU A 90 8.50 0.31 12.46
C LEU A 90 10.02 0.34 12.25
N SER A 91 10.48 -0.09 11.07
CA SER A 91 11.88 -0.04 10.73
C SER A 91 12.36 1.42 10.69
N PRO A 92 13.54 1.74 11.26
CA PRO A 92 14.20 2.99 10.95
C PRO A 92 14.48 3.00 9.43
N GLN A 93 14.09 4.08 8.75
CA GLN A 93 14.29 4.25 7.29
C GLN A 93 15.75 4.06 6.90
#